data_AF-A0A5N7JY97-F1
#
_entry.id   AF-A0A5N7JY97-F1
#
_cell.length_a   1.000
_cell.length_b   1.000
_cell.length_c   1.000
_cell.angle_alpha   90.00
_cell.angle_beta   90.00
_cell.angle_gamma   90.00
#
_symmetry.space_group_name_H-M   'P 1'
#
loop_
_entity.id
_entity.type
_entity.pdbx_description
1 polymer ?
#
loop_
_entity_poly.entity_id
_entity_poly.type
_entity_poly.pdbx_seq_one_letter_code
_entity_poly.pdbx_strand_id
1 'polypeptide(L)' 'RLGERRAKAVQRYLVLQGVAPGQLELVSYGKERPVATGHDEQSWAQNRRVELRK' A
#
# COMPACT_ATOMS: atom_id res chain seq x y z
N ARG A 1 -11.13 -4.12 -2.80
CA ARG A 1 -10.28 -3.40 -3.79
C ARG A 1 -8.84 -3.93 -3.70
N LEU A 2 -8.04 -3.95 -4.79
CA LEU A 2 -6.69 -4.58 -4.79
C LEU A 2 -5.69 -3.86 -3.87
N GLY A 3 -5.65 -2.52 -3.88
CA GLY A 3 -4.77 -1.72 -3.00
C GLY A 3 -5.02 -1.99 -1.53
N GLU A 4 -6.30 -2.00 -1.12
CA GLU A 4 -6.71 -2.35 0.24
C GLU A 4 -6.28 -3.76 0.66
N ARG A 5 -6.36 -4.76 -0.22
CA ARG A 5 -5.88 -6.12 0.07
C ARG A 5 -4.37 -6.17 0.30
N ARG A 6 -3.60 -5.40 -0.49
CA ARG A 6 -2.14 -5.27 -0.30
C ARG A 6 -1.80 -4.59 1.01
N ALA A 7 -2.47 -3.48 1.32
CA ALA A 7 -2.27 -2.78 2.59
C ALA A 7 -2.62 -3.68 3.79
N LYS A 8 -3.68 -4.48 3.71
CA LYS A 8 -4.04 -5.47 4.76
C LYS A 8 -2.96 -6.54 4.94
N ALA A 9 -2.30 -6.96 3.86
CA ALA A 9 -1.20 -7.92 3.95
C ALA A 9 0.00 -7.33 4.69
N VAL A 10 0.37 -6.08 4.39
CA VAL A 10 1.46 -5.37 5.09
C VAL A 10 1.10 -5.11 6.55
N GLN A 11 -0.13 -4.69 6.84
CA GLN A 11 -0.59 -4.49 8.22
C GLN A 11 -0.47 -5.78 9.04
N ARG A 12 -0.94 -6.92 8.51
CA ARG A 12 -0.79 -8.23 9.19
C ARG A 12 0.67 -8.57 9.45
N TYR A 13 1.54 -8.33 8.47
CA TYR A 13 2.98 -8.55 8.64
C TYR A 13 3.54 -7.70 9.78
N LEU A 14 3.24 -6.40 9.83
CA LEU A 14 3.72 -5.50 10.89
C LEU A 14 3.21 -5.90 12.28
N VAL A 15 1.95 -6.33 12.38
CA VAL A 15 1.38 -6.83 13.64
C VAL A 15 2.11 -8.09 14.11
N LEU A 16 2.44 -9.01 13.20
CA LEU A 16 3.26 -10.20 13.51
C LEU A 16 4.67 -9.82 13.97
N GLN A 17 5.20 -8.68 13.52
CA GLN A 17 6.49 -8.13 13.99
C GLN A 17 6.37 -7.34 15.30
N GLY A 18 5.18 -7.28 15.92
CA GLY A 18 4.98 -6.68 17.24
C GLY A 18 4.46 -5.23 17.21
N VAL A 19 4.13 -4.66 16.04
CA VAL A 19 3.47 -3.35 15.99
C VAL A 19 2.04 -3.47 16.50
N ALA A 20 1.65 -2.62 17.45
CA ALA A 20 0.30 -2.67 17.99
C ALA A 20 -0.73 -2.27 16.89
N PRO A 21 -1.83 -3.03 16.69
CA PRO A 21 -2.81 -2.72 15.67
C PRO A 21 -3.39 -1.31 15.74
N GLY A 22 -3.52 -0.75 16.95
CA GLY A 22 -4.01 0.62 17.17
C GLY A 22 -3.08 1.73 16.67
N GLN A 23 -1.83 1.41 16.33
CA GLN A 23 -0.88 2.34 15.73
C GLN A 23 -0.96 2.36 14.19
N LEU A 24 -1.80 1.52 13.58
CA LEU A 24 -1.85 1.32 12.14
C LEU A 24 -3.21 1.72 11.58
N GLU A 25 -3.23 2.75 10.74
CA GLU A 25 -4.39 3.09 9.92
C GLU A 25 -4.19 2.61 8.48
N LEU A 26 -5.23 2.05 7.88
CA LEU A 26 -5.21 1.57 6.51
C LEU A 26 -5.97 2.50 5.59
N VAL A 27 -5.26 3.12 4.65
CA VAL A 27 -5.84 3.99 3.62
C VAL A 27 -5.54 3.43 2.23
N SER A 28 -6.55 3.41 1.34
CA SER A 28 -6.40 2.94 -0.04
C SER A 28 -6.77 4.04 -1.03
N TYR A 29 -5.77 4.63 -1.69
CA TYR A 29 -5.95 5.68 -2.71
C TYR A 29 -6.36 5.17 -4.10
N GLY A 30 -6.49 3.85 -4.29
CA GLY A 30 -6.87 3.30 -5.61
C GLY A 30 -5.91 3.74 -6.72
N LYS A 31 -6.44 4.39 -7.76
CA LYS A 31 -5.67 4.94 -8.89
C LYS A 31 -5.47 6.46 -8.79
N GLU A 32 -5.87 7.09 -7.69
CA GLU A 32 -5.94 8.56 -7.58
C GLU A 32 -4.58 9.21 -7.30
N ARG A 33 -3.58 8.42 -6.87
CA ARG A 33 -2.22 8.91 -6.53
C ARG A 33 -1.11 8.06 -7.19
N PRO A 34 -0.98 8.11 -8.54
CA PRO A 34 0.12 7.44 -9.22
C PRO A 34 1.47 8.09 -8.89
N VAL A 35 2.55 7.30 -8.85
CA VAL A 35 3.93 7.84 -8.88
C VAL A 35 4.40 7.99 -10.31
N ALA A 36 4.09 7.02 -11.16
CA ALA A 36 4.37 7.07 -12.58
C ALA A 36 3.07 7.25 -13.36
N THR A 37 3.02 8.23 -14.26
CA THR A 37 1.83 8.53 -15.08
C THR A 37 1.85 7.84 -16.45
N GLY A 38 2.95 7.16 -16.79
CA GLY A 38 3.09 6.42 -18.04
C GLY A 38 2.14 5.22 -18.15
N HIS A 39 1.95 4.75 -19.38
CA HIS A 39 1.08 3.63 -19.73
C HIS A 39 1.88 2.42 -20.20
N ASP A 40 2.91 2.09 -19.45
CA ASP A 40 3.82 0.98 -19.71
C ASP A 40 3.99 0.11 -18.46
N GLU A 41 4.55 -1.09 -18.64
CA GLU A 41 4.74 -2.04 -17.53
C GLU A 41 5.66 -1.47 -16.45
N GLN A 42 6.63 -0.62 -16.82
CA GLN A 42 7.52 0.03 -15.86
C GLN A 42 6.74 0.96 -14.92
N SER A 43 5.85 1.78 -15.47
CA SER A 43 5.00 2.69 -14.72
C SER A 43 4.00 1.93 -13.85
N TRP A 44 3.41 0.86 -14.38
CA TRP A 44 2.50 0.02 -13.61
C TRP A 44 3.22 -0.68 -12.45
N ALA A 45 4.43 -1.17 -12.67
CA ALA A 45 5.25 -1.77 -11.61
C ALA A 45 5.49 -0.79 -10.45
N GLN A 46 5.85 0.46 -10.74
CA GLN A 46 6.05 1.50 -9.72
C GLN A 46 4.77 1.86 -8.97
N ASN A 47 3.62 1.79 -9.64
CA ASN A 47 2.32 2.09 -9.03
C ASN A 47 1.74 0.95 -8.19
N ARG A 48 2.23 -0.29 -8.35
CA ARG A 48 1.82 -1.44 -7.53
C ARG A 48 2.59 -1.46 -6.19
N ARG A 49 2.36 -0.46 -5.33
CA ARG A 49 3.10 -0.29 -4.07
C ARG A 49 2.22 -0.09 -2.83
N VAL A 50 2.84 -0.19 -1.67
CA VAL A 50 2.32 0.22 -0.35
C VAL A 50 3.34 1.17 0.26
N GLU A 51 2.89 2.28 0.83
CA GLU A 51 3.75 3.26 1.52
C GLU A 51 3.46 3.25 3.02
N LEU A 52 4.50 3.29 3.85
CA LEU A 52 4.40 3.49 5.28
C LEU A 52 4.71 4.95 5.59
N ARG A 53 3.80 5.63 6.28
CA ARG A 53 3.93 7.03 6.69
C ARG A 53 3.76 7.13 8.20
N LYS A 54 4.44 8.10 8.81
CA LYS A 54 4.45 8.35 10.25
C LYS A 54 3.45 9.44 10.61
#